data_AF-A0A6J8CWB6-F1
#
_entry.id   AF-A0A6J8CWB6-F1
#
_cell.length_a   1.000
_cell.length_b   1.000
_cell.length_c   1.000
_cell.angle_alpha   90.00
_cell.angle_beta   90.00
_cell.angle_gamma   90.00
#
_symmetry.space_group_name_H-M   'P 1'
#
loop_
_entity.id
_entity.type
_entity.pdbx_description
1 polymer ?
#
loop_
_entity_poly.entity_id
_entity_poly.type
_entity_poly.pdbx_seq_one_letter_code
_entity_poly.pdbx_strand_id
1 'polypeptide(L)'
;MEKNRAVKAMKRALPTTPKKRVAVMATYLDNKQSPTVQSLEKLKFVVTPEEKTDIQLGNAVLNDLKEIVDQAKFSRSDSARTALSVIVASTSGKNITKERKKTLLSRKLGLPLKRISKGKRVRTQIFTSEKSCWTYIERKTRKDAITDDVKKIAYNFWTDPNTSRPSGNKNDTKRIRIGPKQFLKHPIYIYLINLKLKCSMTFV
;
A
#
# COMPACT_ATOMS: atom_id res chain seq x y z
N MET A 1 -42.89 28.71 -1.63
CA MET A 1 -43.90 28.53 -0.56
C MET A 1 -44.71 27.25 -0.70
N GLU A 2 -45.15 26.88 -1.91
CA GLU A 2 -45.97 25.69 -2.19
C GLU A 2 -45.29 24.36 -1.83
N LYS A 3 -44.02 24.16 -2.20
CA LYS A 3 -43.25 22.95 -1.84
C LYS A 3 -43.26 22.67 -0.33
N ASN A 4 -43.09 23.71 0.49
CA ASN A 4 -43.11 23.56 1.95
C ASN A 4 -44.52 23.25 2.49
N ARG A 5 -45.58 23.77 1.87
CA ARG A 5 -46.96 23.42 2.22
C ARG A 5 -47.27 21.96 1.87
N ALA A 6 -46.88 21.51 0.69
CA ALA A 6 -47.02 20.12 0.26
C ALA A 6 -46.25 19.14 1.17
N VAL A 7 -45.01 19.46 1.57
CA VAL A 7 -44.24 18.65 2.51
C VAL A 7 -44.91 18.61 3.90
N LYS A 8 -45.48 19.71 4.38
CA LYS A 8 -46.21 19.74 5.66
C LYS A 8 -47.49 18.90 5.59
N ALA A 9 -48.24 18.96 4.49
CA ALA A 9 -49.43 18.13 4.29
C ALA A 9 -49.08 16.63 4.24
N MET A 10 -48.05 16.26 3.47
CA MET A 10 -47.56 14.87 3.40
C MET A 10 -47.10 14.36 4.78
N LYS A 11 -46.38 15.17 5.56
CA LYS A 11 -45.95 14.80 6.92
C LYS A 11 -47.13 14.54 7.87
N ARG A 12 -48.27 15.20 7.67
CA ARG A 12 -49.50 14.97 8.46
C ARG A 12 -50.21 13.67 8.05
N ALA A 13 -50.16 13.31 6.77
CA ALA A 13 -50.76 12.09 6.24
C ALA A 13 -49.96 10.81 6.56
N LEU A 14 -48.66 10.93 6.83
CA LEU A 14 -47.80 9.80 7.20
C LEU A 14 -47.98 9.37 8.66
N PRO A 15 -47.79 8.07 8.99
CA PRO A 15 -47.89 7.57 10.37
C PRO A 15 -47.06 8.39 11.37
N THR A 16 -47.51 8.58 12.61
CA THR A 16 -46.78 9.42 13.60
C THR A 16 -45.42 8.84 13.99
N THR A 17 -45.32 7.51 14.06
CA THR A 17 -44.08 6.82 14.47
C THR A 17 -43.06 6.72 13.34
N PRO A 18 -41.77 7.06 13.57
CA PRO A 18 -40.72 7.00 12.55
C PRO A 18 -40.56 5.64 11.88
N LYS A 19 -40.64 4.55 12.65
CA LYS A 19 -40.51 3.17 12.13
C LYS A 19 -41.58 2.84 11.07
N LYS A 20 -42.85 3.14 11.36
CA LYS A 20 -43.96 2.92 10.42
C LYS A 20 -43.84 3.82 9.18
N ARG A 21 -43.35 5.07 9.32
CA ARG A 21 -43.09 5.94 8.16
C ARG A 21 -42.07 5.32 7.21
N VAL A 22 -40.96 4.83 7.75
CA VAL A 22 -39.90 4.18 6.95
C VAL A 22 -40.45 2.94 6.25
N ALA A 23 -41.23 2.11 6.95
CA ALA A 23 -41.84 0.92 6.34
C ALA A 23 -42.77 1.27 5.16
N VAL A 24 -43.66 2.25 5.33
CA VAL A 24 -44.56 2.72 4.26
C VAL A 24 -43.77 3.29 3.07
N MET A 25 -42.72 4.07 3.34
CA MET A 25 -41.87 4.60 2.28
C MET A 25 -41.06 3.52 1.58
N ALA A 26 -40.56 2.51 2.30
CA ALA A 26 -39.88 1.36 1.69
C ALA A 26 -40.82 0.60 0.75
N THR A 27 -42.03 0.25 1.22
CA THR A 27 -43.04 -0.43 0.38
C THR A 27 -43.45 0.39 -0.84
N TYR A 28 -43.49 1.72 -0.72
CA TYR A 28 -43.78 2.61 -1.84
C TYR A 28 -42.64 2.64 -2.86
N LEU A 29 -41.39 2.68 -2.40
CA LEU A 29 -40.19 2.67 -3.25
C LEU A 29 -39.94 1.32 -3.92
N ASP A 30 -40.39 0.21 -3.31
CA ASP A 30 -40.30 -1.12 -3.90
C ASP A 30 -41.22 -1.29 -5.12
N ASN A 31 -42.24 -0.43 -5.26
CA ASN A 31 -43.11 -0.42 -6.42
C ASN A 31 -42.45 0.30 -7.63
N LYS A 32 -41.66 -0.45 -8.40
CA LYS A 32 -40.96 0.01 -9.61
C LYS A 32 -41.88 0.46 -10.76
N GLN A 33 -43.17 0.11 -10.71
CA GLN A 33 -44.14 0.47 -11.75
C GLN A 33 -44.67 1.90 -11.58
N SER A 34 -44.46 2.53 -10.42
CA SER A 34 -44.89 3.90 -10.18
C SER A 34 -44.07 4.90 -11.02
N PRO A 35 -44.71 5.80 -11.78
CA PRO A 35 -44.00 6.82 -12.56
C PRO A 35 -43.19 7.78 -11.67
N THR A 36 -43.60 7.93 -10.41
CA THR A 36 -42.88 8.72 -9.41
C THR A 36 -41.56 8.06 -9.00
N VAL A 37 -41.53 6.73 -8.85
CA VAL A 37 -40.31 5.97 -8.52
C VAL A 37 -39.33 6.01 -9.70
N GLN A 38 -39.81 5.84 -10.93
CA GLN A 38 -38.98 5.99 -12.14
C GLN A 38 -38.42 7.41 -12.29
N SER A 39 -39.19 8.43 -11.93
CA SER A 39 -38.71 9.82 -11.90
C SER A 39 -37.66 10.03 -10.81
N LEU A 40 -37.82 9.40 -9.65
CA LEU A 40 -36.83 9.44 -8.56
C LEU A 40 -35.54 8.69 -8.91
N GLU A 41 -35.61 7.60 -9.68
CA GLU A 41 -34.44 6.89 -10.24
C GLU A 41 -33.70 7.78 -11.25
N LYS A 42 -34.42 8.43 -12.18
CA LYS A 42 -33.82 9.41 -13.11
C LYS A 42 -33.14 10.57 -12.38
N LEU A 43 -33.71 11.00 -11.26
CA LEU A 43 -33.17 12.04 -10.39
C LEU A 43 -32.07 11.53 -9.43
N LYS A 44 -31.70 10.24 -9.48
CA LYS A 44 -30.68 9.58 -8.62
C LYS A 44 -30.99 9.60 -7.11
N PHE A 45 -32.26 9.72 -6.74
CA PHE A 45 -32.69 9.60 -5.33
C PHE A 45 -32.94 8.15 -4.92
N VAL A 46 -33.25 7.28 -5.89
CA VAL A 46 -33.40 5.83 -5.70
C VAL A 46 -32.28 5.15 -6.48
N VAL A 47 -31.54 4.28 -5.80
CA VAL A 47 -30.40 3.55 -6.39
C VAL A 47 -30.95 2.52 -7.37
N THR A 48 -30.50 2.60 -8.62
CA THR A 48 -30.87 1.63 -9.66
C THR A 48 -30.37 0.23 -9.29
N PRO A 49 -30.99 -0.85 -9.80
CA PRO A 49 -30.51 -2.20 -9.52
C PRO A 49 -29.05 -2.41 -9.93
N GLU A 50 -28.60 -1.79 -11.02
CA GLU A 50 -27.21 -1.83 -11.49
C GLU A 50 -26.24 -1.11 -10.54
N GLU A 51 -26.61 0.09 -10.07
CA GLU A 51 -25.81 0.80 -9.08
C GLU A 51 -25.74 0.02 -7.76
N LYS A 52 -26.78 -0.72 -7.38
CA LYS A 52 -26.74 -1.60 -6.19
C LYS A 52 -25.73 -2.71 -6.38
N THR A 53 -25.68 -3.37 -7.54
CA THR A 53 -24.69 -4.41 -7.82
C THR A 53 -23.28 -3.86 -7.83
N ASP A 54 -23.05 -2.67 -8.39
CA ASP A 54 -21.74 -2.01 -8.40
C ASP A 54 -21.29 -1.63 -6.98
N ILE A 55 -22.20 -1.14 -6.13
CA ILE A 55 -21.92 -0.83 -4.73
C ILE A 55 -21.61 -2.13 -3.96
N GLN A 56 -22.32 -3.22 -4.23
CA GLN A 56 -22.05 -4.52 -3.61
C GLN A 56 -20.68 -5.05 -4.02
N LEU A 57 -20.36 -5.03 -5.31
CA LEU A 57 -19.06 -5.43 -5.84
C LEU A 57 -17.93 -4.57 -5.23
N GLY A 58 -18.10 -3.25 -5.21
CA GLY A 58 -17.13 -2.34 -4.61
C GLY A 58 -16.91 -2.57 -3.12
N ASN A 59 -17.97 -2.91 -2.37
CA ASN A 59 -17.85 -3.27 -0.95
C ASN A 59 -17.17 -4.63 -0.75
N ALA A 60 -17.46 -5.63 -1.59
CA ALA A 60 -16.80 -6.93 -1.55
C ALA A 60 -15.28 -6.77 -1.77
N VAL A 61 -14.88 -6.07 -2.83
CA VAL A 61 -13.47 -5.78 -3.11
C VAL A 61 -12.79 -5.02 -1.96
N LEU A 62 -13.48 -4.05 -1.35
CA LEU A 62 -12.94 -3.33 -0.19
C LEU A 62 -12.78 -4.23 1.05
N ASN A 63 -13.67 -5.19 1.25
CA ASN A 63 -13.57 -6.15 2.34
C ASN A 63 -12.41 -7.11 2.12
N ASP A 64 -12.22 -7.63 0.91
CA ASP A 64 -11.09 -8.48 0.55
C ASP A 64 -9.76 -7.73 0.75
N LEU A 65 -9.68 -6.47 0.30
CA LEU A 65 -8.52 -5.62 0.54
C LEU A 65 -8.26 -5.40 2.03
N LYS A 66 -9.32 -5.22 2.82
CA LYS A 66 -9.20 -5.07 4.28
C LYS A 66 -8.67 -6.35 4.91
N GLU A 67 -9.12 -7.52 4.47
CA GLU A 67 -8.62 -8.80 4.96
C GLU A 67 -7.12 -8.97 4.68
N ILE A 68 -6.68 -8.68 3.46
CA ILE A 68 -5.26 -8.72 3.09
C ILE A 68 -4.46 -7.74 3.95
N VAL A 69 -4.99 -6.52 4.18
CA VAL A 69 -4.37 -5.54 5.06
C VAL A 69 -4.28 -6.04 6.50
N ASP A 70 -5.33 -6.68 7.01
CA ASP A 70 -5.39 -7.21 8.37
C ASP A 70 -4.39 -8.36 8.59
N GLN A 71 -4.17 -9.20 7.57
CA GLN A 71 -3.13 -10.22 7.58
C GLN A 71 -1.72 -9.60 7.51
N ALA A 72 -1.50 -8.60 6.66
CA ALA A 72 -0.19 -8.00 6.45
C ALA A 72 0.23 -7.03 7.56
N LYS A 73 -0.71 -6.33 8.22
CA LYS A 73 -0.38 -5.22 9.15
C LYS A 73 0.34 -5.66 10.41
N PHE A 74 0.12 -6.89 10.88
CA PHE A 74 0.75 -7.44 12.09
C PHE A 74 2.01 -8.25 11.79
N SER A 75 2.26 -8.58 10.52
CA SER A 75 3.47 -9.30 10.14
C SER A 75 4.70 -8.40 10.24
N ARG A 76 5.77 -8.93 10.85
CA ARG A 76 7.06 -8.22 11.01
C ARG A 76 8.03 -8.48 9.84
N SER A 77 7.60 -9.22 8.82
CA SER A 77 8.43 -9.55 7.67
C SER A 77 8.58 -8.38 6.69
N ASP A 78 9.73 -8.31 6.01
CA ASP A 78 9.97 -7.30 4.97
C ASP A 78 9.05 -7.50 3.75
N SER A 79 8.71 -8.75 3.43
CA SER A 79 7.72 -9.09 2.39
C SER A 79 6.32 -8.58 2.72
N ALA A 80 5.86 -8.70 3.97
CA ALA A 80 4.56 -8.15 4.35
C ALA A 80 4.54 -6.63 4.35
N ARG A 81 5.64 -5.97 4.75
CA ARG A 81 5.76 -4.50 4.69
C ARG A 81 5.72 -4.00 3.25
N THR A 82 6.41 -4.68 2.34
CA THR A 82 6.40 -4.34 0.91
C THR A 82 5.01 -4.57 0.30
N ALA A 83 4.38 -5.73 0.55
CA ALA A 83 3.00 -6.00 0.13
C ALA A 83 2.02 -4.92 0.61
N LEU A 84 2.10 -4.51 1.87
CA LEU A 84 1.25 -3.46 2.42
C LEU A 84 1.51 -2.08 1.77
N SER A 85 2.77 -1.78 1.42
CA SER A 85 3.11 -0.57 0.67
C SER A 85 2.51 -0.60 -0.73
N VAL A 86 2.56 -1.75 -1.41
CA VAL A 86 1.95 -1.97 -2.73
C VAL A 86 0.45 -1.77 -2.66
N ILE A 87 -0.25 -2.43 -1.73
CA ILE A 87 -1.71 -2.31 -1.57
C ILE A 87 -2.12 -0.85 -1.35
N VAL A 88 -1.40 -0.15 -0.48
CA VAL A 88 -1.67 1.26 -0.18
C VAL A 88 -1.38 2.17 -1.38
N ALA A 89 -0.34 1.89 -2.17
CA ALA A 89 -0.05 2.65 -3.39
C ALA A 89 -1.07 2.36 -4.51
N SER A 90 -1.52 1.12 -4.63
CA SER A 90 -2.54 0.69 -5.59
C SER A 90 -3.89 1.36 -5.32
N THR A 91 -4.26 1.47 -4.06
CA THR A 91 -5.53 2.07 -3.63
C THR A 91 -5.48 3.60 -3.55
N SER A 92 -4.32 4.24 -3.30
CA SER A 92 -4.21 5.70 -3.19
C SER A 92 -4.02 6.44 -4.53
N GLY A 93 -4.97 6.25 -5.46
CA GLY A 93 -4.97 6.91 -6.77
C GLY A 93 -5.40 8.39 -6.77
N LYS A 94 -5.32 9.05 -7.94
CA LYS A 94 -5.68 10.48 -8.12
C LYS A 94 -7.10 10.78 -7.61
N ASN A 95 -8.07 9.89 -7.87
CA ASN A 95 -9.49 10.06 -7.50
C ASN A 95 -9.73 10.08 -5.99
N ILE A 96 -8.96 9.29 -5.23
CA ILE A 96 -9.06 9.26 -3.76
C ILE A 96 -8.33 10.45 -3.14
N THR A 97 -7.34 11.00 -3.85
CA THR A 97 -6.47 12.05 -3.29
C THR A 97 -7.04 13.46 -3.31
N LYS A 98 -8.07 13.72 -4.13
CA LYS A 98 -8.63 15.06 -4.36
C LYS A 98 -9.69 15.49 -3.33
N GLU A 99 -10.13 14.61 -2.41
CA GLU A 99 -11.30 14.88 -1.55
C GLU A 99 -11.22 14.26 -0.13
N ARG A 100 -12.28 14.45 0.69
CA ARG A 100 -12.57 13.74 1.96
C ARG A 100 -12.58 12.19 1.83
N LYS A 101 -12.45 11.64 0.62
CA LYS A 101 -12.37 10.20 0.33
C LYS A 101 -11.21 9.48 1.00
N LYS A 102 -10.11 10.18 1.35
CA LYS A 102 -8.99 9.58 2.10
C LYS A 102 -9.40 9.12 3.50
N THR A 103 -10.22 9.91 4.20
CA THR A 103 -10.66 9.56 5.55
C THR A 103 -11.67 8.41 5.50
N LEU A 104 -12.51 8.37 4.47
CA LEU A 104 -13.41 7.24 4.21
C LEU A 104 -12.62 5.95 3.94
N LEU A 105 -11.63 6.01 3.04
CA LEU A 105 -10.76 4.86 2.74
C LEU A 105 -9.97 4.40 3.97
N SER A 106 -9.48 5.34 4.78
CA SER A 106 -8.81 5.07 6.06
C SER A 106 -9.68 4.26 7.01
N ARG A 107 -10.96 4.63 7.17
CA ARG A 107 -11.91 3.88 8.00
C ARG A 107 -12.23 2.51 7.41
N LYS A 108 -12.43 2.42 6.09
CA LYS A 108 -12.76 1.15 5.41
C LYS A 108 -11.62 0.14 5.48
N LEU A 109 -10.37 0.57 5.26
CA LEU A 109 -9.19 -0.31 5.29
C LEU A 109 -8.55 -0.47 6.68
N GLY A 110 -9.02 0.27 7.70
CA GLY A 110 -8.43 0.21 9.04
C GLY A 110 -6.97 0.71 9.13
N LEU A 111 -6.56 1.59 8.21
CA LEU A 111 -5.20 2.12 8.13
C LEU A 111 -5.11 3.58 8.57
N PRO A 112 -4.00 4.01 9.17
CA PRO A 112 -3.82 5.40 9.55
C PRO A 112 -3.77 6.31 8.30
N LEU A 113 -4.42 7.47 8.38
CA LEU A 113 -4.51 8.44 7.28
C LEU A 113 -3.14 8.85 6.71
N LYS A 114 -2.12 8.92 7.57
CA LYS A 114 -0.73 9.21 7.16
C LYS A 114 -0.20 8.15 6.18
N ARG A 115 -0.54 6.88 6.37
CA ARG A 115 -0.08 5.78 5.49
C ARG A 115 -0.76 5.86 4.12
N ILE A 116 -2.07 6.07 4.08
CA ILE A 116 -2.82 6.29 2.83
C ILE A 116 -2.26 7.49 2.06
N SER A 117 -1.97 8.59 2.76
CA SER A 117 -1.40 9.79 2.14
C SER A 117 -0.02 9.54 1.53
N LYS A 118 0.82 8.73 2.18
CA LYS A 118 2.10 8.28 1.63
C LYS A 118 1.93 7.38 0.40
N GLY A 119 0.84 6.61 0.31
CA GLY A 119 0.54 5.76 -0.85
C GLY A 119 0.59 6.49 -2.19
N LYS A 120 0.08 7.72 -2.27
CA LYS A 120 0.16 8.53 -3.50
C LYS A 120 1.62 8.77 -3.92
N ARG A 121 2.49 9.12 -2.96
CA ARG A 121 3.90 9.38 -3.21
C ARG A 121 4.62 8.13 -3.69
N VAL A 122 4.36 6.99 -3.04
CA VAL A 122 4.93 5.69 -3.44
C VAL A 122 4.44 5.32 -4.84
N ARG A 123 3.14 5.47 -5.11
CA ARG A 123 2.55 5.24 -6.42
C ARG A 123 3.21 6.10 -7.49
N THR A 124 3.37 7.40 -7.26
CA THR A 124 4.03 8.28 -8.22
C THR A 124 5.48 7.86 -8.46
N GLN A 125 6.22 7.53 -7.39
CA GLN A 125 7.60 7.07 -7.51
C GLN A 125 7.70 5.83 -8.40
N ILE A 126 6.84 4.83 -8.20
CA ILE A 126 6.82 3.59 -9.00
C ILE A 126 6.55 3.86 -10.49
N PHE A 127 5.65 4.79 -10.81
CA PHE A 127 5.33 5.11 -12.20
C PHE A 127 6.31 6.10 -12.85
N THR A 128 7.11 6.82 -12.07
CA THR A 128 8.11 7.77 -12.59
C THR A 128 9.54 7.23 -12.53
N SER A 129 9.79 6.12 -11.83
CA SER A 129 11.11 5.50 -11.74
C SER A 129 11.47 4.78 -13.03
N GLU A 130 12.77 4.77 -13.34
CA GLU A 130 13.34 4.06 -14.50
C GLU A 130 12.96 2.57 -14.49
N LYS A 131 12.92 1.97 -13.29
CA LYS A 131 12.35 0.63 -13.07
C LYS A 131 10.93 0.78 -12.53
N SER A 132 9.93 0.52 -13.34
CA SER A 132 8.50 0.59 -12.97
C SER A 132 8.06 -0.65 -12.17
N CYS A 133 8.68 -0.85 -11.00
CA CYS A 133 8.44 -2.04 -10.19
C CYS A 133 7.74 -1.68 -8.87
N TRP A 134 6.68 -2.42 -8.55
CA TRP A 134 5.88 -2.22 -7.34
C TRP A 134 6.55 -2.72 -6.07
N THR A 135 7.36 -3.77 -6.19
CA THR A 135 8.02 -4.45 -5.06
C THR A 135 9.45 -4.00 -4.83
N TYR A 136 10.05 -3.34 -5.82
CA TYR A 136 11.42 -2.86 -5.75
C TYR A 136 11.46 -1.53 -5.00
N ILE A 137 11.91 -1.59 -3.75
CA ILE A 137 12.23 -0.41 -2.96
C ILE A 137 13.75 -0.38 -2.86
N GLU A 138 14.41 0.49 -3.63
CA GLU A 138 15.80 0.82 -3.34
C GLU A 138 15.86 1.42 -1.94
N ARG A 139 16.57 0.73 -1.04
CA ARG A 139 16.90 1.31 0.25
C ARG A 139 17.73 2.54 -0.05
N LYS A 140 17.25 3.72 0.35
CA LYS A 140 18.10 4.91 0.39
C LYS A 140 19.33 4.56 1.21
N THR A 141 20.49 4.55 0.56
CA THR A 141 21.77 4.62 1.23
C THR A 141 21.73 5.84 2.16
N ARG A 142 22.21 5.67 3.40
CA ARG A 142 22.25 6.78 4.33
C ARG A 142 23.14 7.89 3.75
N LYS A 143 22.95 9.14 4.15
CA LYS A 143 23.74 10.26 3.58
C LYS A 143 25.24 10.13 3.86
N ASP A 144 25.59 9.46 4.96
CA ASP A 144 26.94 9.09 5.38
C ASP A 144 27.45 7.79 4.74
N ALA A 145 26.63 7.13 3.91
CA ALA A 145 27.08 5.95 3.21
C ALA A 145 28.11 6.33 2.14
N ILE A 146 29.26 5.66 2.20
CA ILE A 146 30.31 5.76 1.19
C ILE A 146 29.69 5.47 -0.19
N THR A 147 29.97 6.34 -1.17
CA THR A 147 29.48 6.17 -2.54
C THR A 147 30.03 4.89 -3.15
N ASP A 148 29.30 4.29 -4.08
CA ASP A 148 29.74 3.02 -4.69
C ASP A 148 31.06 3.17 -5.44
N ASP A 149 31.36 4.36 -5.96
CA ASP A 149 32.66 4.69 -6.55
C ASP A 149 33.79 4.62 -5.52
N VAL A 150 33.60 5.19 -4.33
CA VAL A 150 34.61 5.14 -3.27
C VAL A 150 34.74 3.72 -2.71
N LYS A 151 33.65 2.95 -2.63
CA LYS A 151 33.72 1.52 -2.29
C LYS A 151 34.53 0.74 -3.32
N LYS A 152 34.36 1.05 -4.61
CA LYS A 152 35.08 0.41 -5.71
C LYS A 152 36.57 0.78 -5.68
N ILE A 153 36.91 2.04 -5.40
CA ILE A 153 38.30 2.48 -5.21
C ILE A 153 38.94 1.75 -4.02
N ALA A 154 38.25 1.70 -2.88
CA ALA A 154 38.75 0.98 -1.70
C ALA A 154 38.92 -0.52 -1.99
N TYR A 155 37.95 -1.14 -2.67
CA TYR A 155 38.04 -2.53 -3.08
C TYR A 155 39.27 -2.77 -3.96
N ASN A 156 39.42 -1.99 -5.04
CA ASN A 156 40.54 -2.10 -5.97
C ASN A 156 41.88 -1.98 -5.24
N PHE A 157 42.04 -0.92 -4.41
CA PHE A 157 43.25 -0.69 -3.62
C PHE A 157 43.62 -1.89 -2.74
N TRP A 158 42.63 -2.51 -2.08
CA TRP A 158 42.88 -3.67 -1.23
C TRP A 158 43.04 -4.97 -2.02
N THR A 159 42.49 -5.08 -3.22
CA THR A 159 42.69 -6.26 -4.08
C THR A 159 43.93 -6.18 -4.95
N ASP A 160 44.58 -5.01 -5.02
CA ASP A 160 45.81 -4.83 -5.77
C ASP A 160 46.90 -5.78 -5.25
N PRO A 161 47.53 -6.59 -6.13
CA PRO A 161 48.52 -7.59 -5.75
C PRO A 161 49.73 -7.01 -4.99
N ASN A 162 49.99 -5.72 -5.20
CA ASN A 162 51.10 -5.00 -4.58
C ASN A 162 50.77 -4.49 -3.17
N THR A 163 49.48 -4.37 -2.82
CA THR A 163 49.03 -3.72 -1.58
C THR A 163 48.58 -4.73 -0.53
N SER A 164 47.92 -5.82 -0.93
CA SER A 164 47.53 -6.87 0.01
C SER A 164 47.79 -8.26 -0.56
N ARG A 165 48.39 -9.12 0.28
CA ARG A 165 48.65 -10.52 -0.07
C ARG A 165 47.53 -11.38 0.50
N PRO A 166 46.93 -12.29 -0.29
CA PRO A 166 46.05 -13.30 0.28
C PRO A 166 46.86 -14.13 1.28
N SER A 167 46.30 -14.35 2.47
CA SER A 167 46.95 -15.22 3.44
C SER A 167 47.09 -16.61 2.82
N GLY A 168 48.30 -17.15 2.80
CA GLY A 168 48.57 -18.50 2.27
C GLY A 168 47.91 -19.63 3.08
N ASN A 169 47.14 -19.29 4.12
CA ASN A 169 46.45 -20.24 4.98
C ASN A 169 45.08 -20.63 4.38
N LYS A 170 44.84 -21.94 4.21
CA LYS A 170 43.57 -22.48 3.68
C LYS A 170 42.34 -22.10 4.53
N ASN A 171 42.56 -21.81 5.81
CA ASN A 171 41.52 -21.39 6.76
C ASN A 171 41.03 -19.95 6.52
N ASP A 172 41.78 -19.15 5.75
CA ASP A 172 41.44 -17.76 5.41
C ASP A 172 40.60 -17.68 4.13
N THR A 173 39.61 -18.58 3.99
CA THR A 173 38.63 -18.52 2.91
C THR A 173 37.22 -18.39 3.47
N LYS A 174 36.59 -17.23 3.23
CA LYS A 174 35.20 -16.99 3.65
C LYS A 174 34.26 -17.58 2.61
N ARG A 175 33.26 -18.35 3.06
CA ARG A 175 32.20 -18.89 2.21
C ARG A 175 30.92 -18.07 2.40
N ILE A 176 30.35 -17.61 1.30
CA ILE A 176 29.04 -16.94 1.28
C ILE A 176 28.07 -17.86 0.54
N ARG A 177 26.94 -18.19 1.19
CA ARG A 177 25.92 -19.05 0.59
C ARG A 177 25.11 -18.26 -0.43
N ILE A 178 25.09 -18.71 -1.67
CA ILE A 178 24.29 -18.11 -2.76
C ILE A 178 23.00 -18.91 -2.99
N GLY A 179 23.01 -20.21 -2.71
CA GLY A 179 21.85 -21.07 -2.90
C GLY A 179 21.88 -22.35 -2.04
N PRO A 180 20.93 -23.28 -2.23
CA PRO A 180 20.98 -24.59 -1.61
C PRO A 180 22.26 -25.32 -2.02
N LYS A 181 23.13 -25.62 -1.05
CA LYS A 181 24.44 -26.28 -1.25
C LYS A 181 25.43 -25.56 -2.19
N GLN A 182 25.16 -24.31 -2.59
CA GLN A 182 26.03 -23.50 -3.44
C GLN A 182 26.69 -22.38 -2.62
N PHE A 183 28.02 -22.30 -2.68
CA PHE A 183 28.82 -21.34 -1.93
C PHE A 183 29.85 -20.67 -2.82
N LEU A 184 29.94 -19.33 -2.71
CA LEU A 184 31.07 -18.59 -3.26
C LEU A 184 32.19 -18.55 -2.24
N LYS A 185 33.42 -18.79 -2.67
CA LYS A 185 34.62 -18.72 -1.83
C LYS A 185 35.35 -17.41 -2.13
N HIS A 186 35.67 -16.67 -1.08
CA HIS A 186 36.52 -15.49 -1.17
C HIS A 186 37.76 -15.66 -0.30
N PRO A 187 38.97 -15.35 -0.80
CA PRO A 187 40.16 -15.26 0.04
C PRO A 187 40.02 -14.09 1.01
N ILE A 188 40.44 -14.29 2.26
CA ILE A 188 40.54 -13.25 3.28
C ILE A 188 41.95 -12.65 3.18
N TYR A 189 42.04 -11.35 2.95
CA TYR A 189 43.31 -10.63 2.86
C TYR A 189 43.75 -10.16 4.26
N ILE A 190 45.06 -10.27 4.55
CA ILE A 190 45.65 -10.13 5.90
C ILE A 190 45.29 -8.80 6.58
N TYR A 191 45.26 -7.69 5.83
CA TYR A 191 44.95 -6.37 6.39
C TYR A 191 43.46 -6.17 6.74
N LEU A 192 42.55 -6.95 6.14
CA LEU A 192 41.12 -6.94 6.49
C LEU A 192 40.83 -7.63 7.84
N ILE A 193 41.71 -8.53 8.30
CA ILE A 193 41.57 -9.22 9.60
C ILE A 193 41.86 -8.25 10.75
N ASN A 194 42.92 -7.45 10.64
CA ASN A 194 43.28 -6.44 11.65
C ASN A 194 42.27 -5.29 11.71
N LEU A 195 41.67 -4.91 10.57
CA LEU A 195 40.59 -3.92 10.54
C LEU A 195 39.28 -4.46 11.12
N LYS A 196 38.97 -5.76 11.02
CA LYS A 196 37.80 -6.35 11.68
C LYS A 196 37.84 -6.26 13.21
N LEU A 197 39.03 -6.21 13.81
CA LEU A 197 39.21 -5.97 15.25
C LEU A 197 39.01 -4.50 15.65
N LYS A 198 38.92 -3.55 14.70
CA LYS A 198 38.70 -2.12 14.99
C LYS A 198 37.53 -1.46 14.26
N CYS A 199 37.02 -2.02 13.15
CA CYS A 199 35.93 -1.47 12.36
C CYS A 199 35.14 -2.60 11.70
N SER A 200 33.90 -2.77 12.16
CA SER A 200 32.89 -3.58 11.52
C SER A 200 32.41 -2.91 10.21
N MET A 201 33.20 -3.01 9.13
CA MET A 201 32.71 -2.78 7.77
C MET A 201 32.41 -4.12 7.10
N THR A 202 31.14 -4.51 7.13
CA THR A 202 30.60 -5.54 6.25
C THR A 202 30.30 -4.93 4.89
N PHE A 203 31.13 -5.24 3.90
CA PHE A 203 30.78 -5.10 2.48
C PHE A 203 29.88 -6.28 2.10
N VAL A 204 28.68 -5.97 1.60
CA VAL A 204 27.71 -6.89 0.99
C VAL A 204 27.65 -6.57 -0.50
#